data_AF-A0A2H6HHA4-F1
#
_entry.id   AF-A0A2H6HHA4-F1
#
_cell.length_a   1.000
_cell.length_b   1.000
_cell.length_c   1.000
_cell.angle_alpha   90.00
_cell.angle_beta   90.00
_cell.angle_gamma   90.00
#
_symmetry.space_group_name_H-M   'P 1'
#
loop_
_entity.id
_entity.type
_entity.pdbx_description
1 polymer ?
#
loop_
_entity_poly.entity_id
_entity_poly.type
_entity_poly.pdbx_seq_one_letter_code
_entity_poly.pdbx_strand_id
1 'polypeptide(L)' 'MTRSMVWLKSVGIFLYFAVGTMWLPSKLLTGPLRTSSQVVQDVVAVGTWGFVLLLGMWGLRYAQRRGLI' A
#
# COMPACT_ATOMS: atom_id res chain seq x y z
N MET A 1 -7.32 -3.95 -25.57
CA MET A 1 -7.55 -4.17 -24.12
C MET A 1 -9.05 -4.00 -23.86
N THR A 2 -9.76 -5.04 -23.43
CA THR A 2 -11.22 -5.02 -23.22
C THR A 2 -11.57 -4.24 -21.95
N ARG A 3 -12.74 -3.57 -21.90
CA ARG A 3 -13.19 -2.74 -20.76
C ARG A 3 -13.11 -3.45 -19.40
N SER A 4 -13.38 -4.76 -19.38
CA SER A 4 -13.31 -5.63 -18.20
C SER A 4 -11.89 -5.75 -17.62
N MET A 5 -10.86 -5.75 -18.46
CA MET A 5 -9.45 -5.82 -18.03
C MET A 5 -8.96 -4.53 -17.34
N VAL A 6 -9.47 -3.38 -17.79
CA VAL A 6 -9.15 -2.07 -17.19
C VAL A 6 -9.77 -1.98 -15.79
N TRP A 7 -11.03 -2.38 -15.67
CA TRP A 7 -11.76 -2.34 -14.40
C TRP A 7 -11.08 -3.20 -13.32
N LEU A 8 -10.67 -4.42 -13.68
CA LEU A 8 -9.97 -5.32 -12.76
C LEU A 8 -8.64 -4.73 -12.27
N LYS A 9 -7.87 -4.09 -13.16
CA LYS A 9 -6.59 -3.44 -12.81
C LYS A 9 -6.82 -2.24 -11.89
N SER A 10 -7.80 -1.40 -12.19
CA SER A 10 -8.15 -0.24 -11.35
C SER A 10 -8.62 -0.66 -9.96
N VAL A 11 -9.43 -1.71 -9.85
CA VAL A 11 -9.86 -2.27 -8.56
C VAL A 11 -8.69 -2.88 -7.80
N GLY A 12 -7.78 -3.59 -8.47
CA GLY A 12 -6.58 -4.12 -7.83
C GLY A 12 -5.67 -3.03 -7.26
N ILE A 13 -5.46 -1.94 -8.01
CA ILE A 13 -4.70 -0.77 -7.53
C ILE A 13 -5.40 -0.14 -6.34
N PHE A 14 -6.71 0.09 -6.44
CA PHE A 14 -7.49 0.67 -5.35
C PHE A 14 -7.41 -0.16 -4.07
N LEU A 15 -7.59 -1.48 -4.18
CA LEU A 15 -7.51 -2.40 -3.03
C LEU A 15 -6.11 -2.42 -2.42
N TYR A 16 -5.06 -2.43 -3.24
CA TYR A 16 -3.68 -2.35 -2.76
C TYR A 16 -3.45 -1.09 -1.92
N PHE A 17 -3.88 0.07 -2.43
CA PHE A 17 -3.74 1.32 -1.69
C PHE A 17 -4.62 1.34 -0.45
N ALA A 18 -5.89 0.96 -0.53
CA ALA A 18 -6.81 0.94 0.61
C ALA A 18 -6.30 0.04 1.75
N VAL A 19 -5.83 -1.17 1.43
CA VAL A 19 -5.29 -2.09 2.45
C VAL A 19 -3.94 -1.61 2.98
N GLY A 20 -3.06 -1.16 2.09
CA GLY A 20 -1.70 -0.77 2.44
C GLY A 20 -1.62 0.53 3.25
N THR A 21 -2.46 1.52 2.98
CA THR A 21 -2.46 2.80 3.70
C THR A 21 -3.38 2.80 4.91
N MET A 22 -4.48 2.05 4.90
CA MET A 22 -5.47 2.10 5.97
C MET A 22 -5.38 0.90 6.92
N TRP A 23 -5.18 -0.30 6.40
CA TRP A 23 -5.30 -1.53 7.19
C TRP A 23 -3.98 -1.94 7.84
N LEU A 24 -2.88 -1.90 7.09
CA LEU A 24 -1.56 -2.33 7.55
C LEU A 24 -1.02 -1.51 8.73
N PRO A 25 -1.07 -0.16 8.73
CA PRO A 25 -0.60 0.64 9.87
C PRO A 25 -1.49 0.44 11.09
N SER A 26 -2.81 0.38 10.88
CA SER A 26 -3.78 0.15 11.95
C SER A 26 -3.54 -1.17 12.68
N LYS A 27 -3.22 -2.26 11.96
CA LYS A 27 -2.89 -3.57 12.55
C LYS A 27 -1.56 -3.56 13.31
N LEU A 28 -0.55 -2.86 12.79
CA LEU A 28 0.74 -2.72 13.45
C LEU A 28 0.62 -1.94 14.76
N LEU A 29 -0.12 -0.82 14.74
CA LEU A 29 -0.34 0.04 15.91
C LEU A 29 -1.21 -0.60 16.99
N THR A 30 -2.25 -1.33 16.60
CA THR A 30 -3.16 -1.98 17.56
C THR A 30 -2.67 -3.32 18.10
N GLY A 31 -1.69 -3.95 17.43
CA GLY A 31 -1.12 -5.23 17.83
C GLY A 31 0.28 -5.08 18.43
N PRO A 32 1.35 -5.45 17.68
CA PRO A 32 2.70 -5.62 18.22
C PRO A 32 3.35 -4.33 18.74
N LEU A 33 2.92 -3.16 18.27
CA LEU A 33 3.50 -1.87 18.68
C LEU A 33 2.69 -1.14 19.75
N ARG A 34 1.58 -1.74 20.22
CA ARG A 34 0.66 -1.10 21.16
C ARG A 34 1.34 -0.72 22.49
N THR A 35 2.31 -1.51 22.93
CA THR A 35 3.07 -1.29 24.18
C THR A 35 4.37 -0.51 23.96
N SER A 36 4.69 -0.15 22.71
CA SER A 36 5.90 0.61 22.38
C SER A 36 5.72 2.10 22.63
N SER A 37 6.82 2.83 22.74
CA SER A 37 6.77 4.29 22.90
C SER A 37 6.10 4.97 21.70
N GLN A 38 5.46 6.11 21.93
CA GLN A 38 4.74 6.87 20.90
C GLN A 38 5.62 7.22 19.70
N VAL A 39 6.89 7.57 19.94
CA VAL A 39 7.88 7.86 18.89
C VAL A 39 8.08 6.64 17.97
N VAL A 40 8.17 5.43 18.53
CA VAL A 40 8.34 4.20 17.74
C VAL A 40 7.07 3.90 16.93
N GLN A 41 5.89 4.11 17.53
CA GLN A 41 4.61 3.96 16.82
C GLN A 41 4.52 4.91 15.62
N ASP A 42 4.87 6.18 15.80
CA ASP A 42 4.83 7.20 14.75
C ASP A 42 5.83 6.90 13.62
N VAL A 43 7.08 6.56 13.98
CA VAL A 43 8.11 6.20 12.98
C VAL A 43 7.69 4.98 12.17
N VAL A 44 7.14 3.95 12.82
CA VAL A 44 6.69 2.75 12.10
C VAL A 44 5.46 3.04 11.25
N ALA A 45 4.51 3.84 11.72
CA ALA A 45 3.33 4.23 10.94
C ALA A 45 3.73 4.99 9.66
N VAL A 46 4.59 6.01 9.80
CA VAL A 46 5.12 6.80 8.68
C VAL A 46 5.98 5.94 7.76
N GLY A 47 6.85 5.09 8.30
CA GLY A 47 7.69 4.18 7.52
C GLY A 47 6.87 3.17 6.72
N THR A 48 5.82 2.61 7.32
CA THR A 48 4.91 1.67 6.66
C THR A 48 4.16 2.36 5.52
N TRP A 49 3.64 3.56 5.76
CA TRP A 49 3.01 4.39 4.72
C TRP A 49 3.97 4.66 3.56
N GLY A 50 5.14 5.21 3.85
CA GLY A 50 6.15 5.53 2.83
C GLY A 50 6.55 4.31 2.02
N PHE A 51 6.80 3.18 2.69
CA PHE A 51 7.19 1.93 2.03
C PHE A 51 6.11 1.39 1.10
N VAL A 52 4.86 1.31 1.55
CA VAL A 52 3.72 0.85 0.73
C VAL A 52 3.51 1.73 -0.50
N LEU A 53 3.60 3.05 -0.32
CA LEU A 53 3.48 4.02 -1.42
C LEU A 53 4.59 3.83 -2.45
N LEU A 54 5.85 3.72 -2.00
CA LEU A 54 7.00 3.51 -2.89
C LEU A 54 6.91 2.19 -3.65
N LEU A 55 6.51 1.10 -2.98
CA LEU A 55 6.26 -0.20 -3.62
C LEU A 55 5.13 -0.11 -4.65
N GLY A 56 4.04 0.58 -4.32
CA GLY A 56 2.91 0.78 -5.22
C GLY A 56 3.31 1.55 -6.48
N MET A 57 4.03 2.65 -6.31
CA MET A 57 4.56 3.44 -7.43
C MET A 57 5.56 2.64 -8.28
N TRP A 58 6.45 1.87 -7.65
CA TRP A 58 7.42 1.03 -8.35
C TRP A 58 6.72 -0.07 -9.15
N GLY A 59 5.74 -0.76 -8.54
CA GLY A 59 4.94 -1.79 -9.20
C GLY A 59 4.13 -1.25 -10.37
N LEU A 60 3.49 -0.08 -10.21
CA LEU A 60 2.80 0.61 -11.30
C LEU A 60 3.76 0.96 -12.44
N ARG A 61 4.92 1.54 -12.12
CA ARG A 61 5.92 1.92 -13.11
C ARG A 61 6.49 0.71 -13.84
N TYR A 62 6.65 -0.41 -13.14
CA TYR A 62 7.09 -1.67 -13.73
C TYR A 62 6.02 -2.25 -14.67
N ALA A 63 4.75 -2.23 -14.26
CA ALA A 63 3.65 -2.71 -15.07
C ALA A 63 3.44 -1.86 -16.34
N GLN A 64 3.58 -0.53 -16.23
CA GLN A 64 3.58 0.39 -17.38
C GLN A 64 4.73 0.10 -18.35
N ARG A 65 5.95 -0.10 -17.84
CA ARG A 65 7.13 -0.44 -18.67
C ARG A 65 6.97 -1.75 -19.44
N ARG A 66 6.14 -2.67 -18.95
CA ARG A 66 5.86 -3.95 -19.61
C ARG A 66 4.62 -3.93 -20.51
N GLY A 67 3.97 -2.77 -20.68
CA GLY A 67 2.72 -2.67 -21.44
C GLY A 67 1.56 -3.46 -20.81
N LEU A 68 1.69 -3.80 -19.52
CA LEU A 68 0.64 -4.49 -18.77
C LEU A 68 -0.46 -3.52 -18.33
N ILE A 69 -0.22 -2.22 -18.31
CA ILE A 69 -1.20 -1.16 -18.03
C ILE A 69 -0.86 0.04 -18.91
#